data_AF-A0A521M8P3-F1
#
_entry.id   AF-A0A521M8P3-F1
#
_cell.length_a   1.000
_cell.length_b   1.000
_cell.length_c   1.000
_cell.angle_alpha   90.00
_cell.angle_beta   90.00
_cell.angle_gamma   90.00
#
_symmetry.space_group_name_H-M   'P 1'
#
loop_
_entity.id
_entity.type
_entity.pdbx_description
1 polymer ?
#
loop_
_entity_poly.entity_id
_entity_poly.type
_entity_poly.pdbx_seq_one_letter_code
_entity_poly.pdbx_strand_id
1 'polypeptide(L)'
;MARTGLVLAALSLGACNTPALFKAGGYSNPRVAARVERAYEARDACLSKNAAPTSGEPDVANVARAVSLSCMPETNQLIAVTNPYQDPKVTAAIMADNDAKALRYVRLARGEGSN
;
A
#
# COMPACT_ATOMS: atom_id res chain seq x y z
N MET A 1 -51.10 -7.38 42.54
CA MET A 1 -50.18 -8.49 42.18
C MET A 1 -50.44 -8.86 40.73
N ALA A 2 -49.45 -8.68 39.85
CA ALA A 2 -49.18 -9.51 38.66
C ALA A 2 -48.04 -8.84 37.88
N ARG A 3 -46.87 -9.48 37.88
CA ARG A 3 -45.73 -9.16 37.01
C ARG A 3 -46.01 -9.82 35.66
N THR A 4 -46.09 -9.04 34.60
CA THR A 4 -46.15 -9.56 33.23
C THR A 4 -44.98 -8.97 32.48
N GLY A 5 -43.86 -9.69 32.52
CA GLY A 5 -42.78 -9.49 31.57
C GLY A 5 -43.23 -9.99 30.20
N LEU A 6 -42.92 -9.22 29.16
CA LEU A 6 -42.90 -9.75 27.80
C LEU A 6 -41.59 -9.32 27.14
N VAL A 7 -40.82 -10.36 26.82
CA VAL A 7 -39.51 -10.40 26.20
C VAL A 7 -39.56 -9.71 24.83
N LEU A 8 -38.75 -8.67 24.62
CA LEU A 8 -38.45 -8.16 23.28
C LEU A 8 -37.53 -9.16 22.57
N ALA A 9 -38.13 -10.08 21.80
CA ALA A 9 -37.42 -10.91 20.84
C ALA A 9 -37.18 -10.11 19.56
N ALA A 10 -36.11 -9.32 19.54
CA ALA A 10 -35.59 -8.71 18.32
C ALA A 10 -34.87 -9.79 17.49
N LEU A 11 -35.59 -10.45 16.59
CA LEU A 11 -35.01 -11.27 15.52
C LEU A 11 -34.41 -10.34 14.45
N SER A 12 -33.28 -9.72 14.75
CA SER A 12 -32.42 -9.10 13.75
C SER A 12 -31.58 -10.19 13.08
N LEU A 13 -32.08 -10.78 11.99
CA LEU A 13 -31.24 -11.55 11.06
C LEU A 13 -30.35 -10.57 10.28
N GLY A 14 -29.32 -10.06 10.95
CA GLY A 14 -28.16 -9.45 10.31
C GLY A 14 -27.18 -10.52 9.87
N ALA A 15 -27.51 -11.28 8.82
CA ALA A 15 -26.53 -12.15 8.16
C ALA A 15 -25.77 -11.33 7.09
N CYS A 16 -24.98 -10.36 7.53
CA CYS A 16 -23.92 -9.77 6.72
C CYS A 16 -22.59 -10.26 7.26
N ASN A 17 -21.70 -10.60 6.34
CA ASN A 17 -20.32 -11.08 6.51
C ASN A 17 -20.21 -12.60 6.67
N THR A 18 -20.34 -13.31 5.55
CA THR A 18 -19.53 -14.51 5.35
C THR A 18 -18.05 -14.13 5.50
N PRO A 19 -17.33 -14.66 6.50
CA PRO A 19 -15.91 -14.42 6.62
C PRO A 19 -15.19 -15.25 5.55
N ALA A 20 -14.49 -14.56 4.66
CA ALA A 20 -13.21 -15.03 4.10
C ALA A 20 -13.16 -16.42 3.41
N LEU A 21 -14.26 -16.96 2.90
CA LEU A 21 -14.25 -18.27 2.22
C LEU A 21 -13.69 -18.24 0.78
N PHE A 22 -13.30 -17.06 0.27
CA PHE A 22 -12.66 -16.90 -1.05
C PHE A 22 -11.28 -16.26 -0.98
N LYS A 23 -10.52 -16.45 0.10
CA LYS A 23 -9.04 -16.34 0.01
C LYS A 23 -8.48 -17.65 -0.57
N ALA A 24 -8.99 -18.03 -1.74
CA ALA A 24 -8.36 -19.01 -2.59
C ALA A 24 -7.12 -18.34 -3.21
N GLY A 25 -5.93 -18.65 -2.68
CA GLY A 25 -4.70 -18.12 -3.26
C GLY A 25 -3.49 -18.23 -2.34
N GLY A 26 -3.00 -19.45 -2.12
CA GLY A 26 -1.65 -19.74 -1.62
C GLY A 26 -1.39 -19.38 -0.15
N TYR A 27 -0.99 -20.37 0.64
CA TYR A 27 -0.34 -20.10 1.93
C TYR A 27 1.01 -19.41 1.64
N SER A 28 1.04 -18.08 1.58
CA SER A 28 2.31 -17.34 1.56
C SER A 28 3.01 -17.58 2.90
N ASN A 29 4.28 -17.98 2.87
CA ASN A 29 5.06 -18.15 4.08
C ASN A 29 5.04 -16.82 4.86
N PRO A 30 4.52 -16.77 6.10
CA PRO A 30 4.30 -15.51 6.82
C PRO A 30 5.60 -14.72 7.04
N ARG A 31 6.75 -15.40 7.10
CA ARG A 31 8.06 -14.73 7.19
C ARG A 31 8.47 -14.05 5.89
N VAL A 32 8.08 -14.61 4.75
CA VAL A 32 8.32 -14.02 3.43
C VAL A 32 7.39 -12.83 3.23
N ALA A 33 6.10 -12.98 3.55
CA ALA A 33 5.14 -11.88 3.52
C ALA A 33 5.63 -10.68 4.36
N ALA A 34 6.03 -10.91 5.61
CA ALA A 34 6.55 -9.86 6.49
C ALA A 34 7.89 -9.24 6.03
N ARG A 35 8.68 -9.93 5.19
CA ARG A 35 9.88 -9.35 4.57
C ARG A 35 9.51 -8.45 3.39
N VAL A 36 8.56 -8.89 2.57
CA VAL A 36 8.03 -8.12 1.45
C VAL A 36 7.35 -6.85 1.96
N GLU A 37 6.49 -6.95 2.98
CA GLU A 37 5.83 -5.81 3.61
C GLU A 37 6.84 -4.77 4.11
N ARG A 38 7.87 -5.18 4.86
CA ARG A 38 8.92 -4.27 5.33
C ARG A 38 9.71 -3.62 4.19
N ALA A 39 9.92 -4.33 3.08
CA ALA A 39 10.59 -3.74 1.92
C ALA A 39 9.72 -2.67 1.23
N TYR A 40 8.40 -2.90 1.16
CA TYR A 40 7.44 -1.87 0.72
C TYR A 40 7.44 -0.66 1.64
N GLU A 41 7.39 -0.87 2.97
CA GLU A 41 7.44 0.21 3.96
C GLU A 41 8.73 1.02 3.85
N ALA A 42 9.88 0.37 3.66
CA ALA A 42 11.18 1.05 3.50
C ALA A 42 11.20 1.95 2.26
N ARG A 43 10.71 1.44 1.12
CA ARG A 43 10.59 2.24 -0.11
C ARG A 43 9.64 3.42 0.10
N ASP A 44 8.45 3.19 0.63
CA ASP A 44 7.44 4.23 0.83
C ASP A 44 7.89 5.30 1.85
N ALA A 45 8.67 4.91 2.87
CA ALA A 45 9.33 5.84 3.77
C ALA A 45 10.39 6.70 3.07
N CYS A 46 11.19 6.12 2.17
CA CYS A 46 12.12 6.89 1.34
C CYS A 46 11.38 7.88 0.44
N LEU A 47 10.33 7.44 -0.25
CA LEU A 47 9.58 8.27 -1.19
C LEU A 47 8.92 9.45 -0.48
N SER A 48 8.24 9.20 0.65
CA SER A 48 7.61 10.26 1.44
C SER A 48 8.63 11.25 2.01
N LYS A 49 9.79 10.77 2.47
CA LYS A 49 10.88 11.63 2.98
C LYS A 49 11.47 12.53 1.89
N ASN A 50 11.65 12.01 0.67
CA ASN A 50 12.26 12.76 -0.44
C ASN A 50 11.27 13.65 -1.19
N ALA A 51 9.97 13.45 -1.01
CA ALA A 51 8.92 14.25 -1.65
C ALA A 51 8.77 15.67 -1.08
N ALA A 52 9.85 16.30 -0.59
CA ALA A 52 9.80 17.60 0.07
C ALA A 52 9.03 18.66 -0.74
N PRO A 53 8.28 19.56 -0.07
CA PRO A 53 7.55 20.63 -0.74
C PRO A 53 8.54 21.55 -1.45
N THR A 54 8.58 21.45 -2.78
CA THR A 54 9.38 22.32 -3.64
C THR A 54 8.54 23.53 -4.00
N SER A 55 8.62 24.58 -3.19
CA SER A 55 8.00 25.87 -3.50
C SER A 55 8.65 26.46 -4.75
N GLY A 56 7.94 26.41 -5.89
CA GLY A 56 8.35 27.07 -7.13
C GLY A 56 8.74 26.14 -8.29
N GLU A 57 8.78 24.81 -8.12
CA GLU A 57 9.02 23.88 -9.24
C GLU A 57 7.67 23.45 -9.86
N PRO A 58 7.29 23.96 -11.04
CA PRO A 58 5.98 23.67 -11.62
C PRO A 58 5.85 22.21 -12.09
N ASP A 59 6.97 21.55 -12.46
CA ASP A 59 6.91 20.20 -13.01
C ASP A 59 6.91 19.13 -11.91
N VAL A 60 5.70 18.82 -11.43
CA VAL A 60 5.44 17.72 -10.48
C VAL A 60 6.01 16.40 -10.98
N ALA A 61 5.95 16.12 -12.28
CA ALA A 61 6.38 14.84 -12.85
C ALA A 61 7.91 14.72 -12.85
N ASN A 62 8.63 15.81 -13.13
CA ASN A 62 10.08 15.83 -13.06
C ASN A 62 10.58 15.65 -11.61
N VAL A 63 9.95 16.33 -10.64
CA VAL A 63 10.26 16.13 -9.22
C VAL A 63 9.97 14.69 -8.78
N ALA A 64 8.82 14.14 -9.18
CA ALA A 64 8.46 12.75 -8.90
C ALA A 64 9.49 11.76 -9.48
N ARG A 65 9.97 11.99 -10.70
CA ARG A 65 11.03 11.17 -11.29
C ARG A 65 12.33 11.26 -10.49
N ALA A 66 12.73 12.46 -10.05
CA ALA A 66 13.92 12.61 -9.21
C ALA A 66 13.77 11.86 -7.87
N VAL A 67 12.59 11.95 -7.23
CA VAL A 67 12.27 11.20 -6.01
C VAL A 67 12.31 9.70 -6.24
N SER A 68 11.68 9.20 -7.31
CA SER A 68 11.72 7.79 -7.72
C SER A 68 13.16 7.29 -7.86
N LEU A 69 14.01 8.05 -8.57
CA LEU A 69 15.43 7.73 -8.77
C LEU A 69 16.22 7.73 -7.44
N SER A 70 15.91 8.65 -6.52
CA SER A 70 16.58 8.72 -5.21
C SER A 70 16.31 7.49 -4.33
N CYS A 71 15.16 6.84 -4.52
CA CYS A 71 14.72 5.67 -3.75
C CYS A 71 14.88 4.35 -4.50
N MET A 72 15.73 4.34 -5.54
CA MET A 72 16.08 3.12 -6.26
C MET A 72 16.78 2.06 -5.40
N PRO A 73 17.63 2.39 -4.41
CA PRO A 73 18.20 1.37 -3.53
C PRO A 73 17.14 0.54 -2.79
N GLU A 74 16.13 1.18 -2.20
CA GLU A 74 15.01 0.53 -1.51
C GLU A 74 14.13 -0.23 -2.50
N THR A 75 13.89 0.34 -3.69
CA THR A 75 13.12 -0.32 -4.76
C THR A 75 13.82 -1.59 -5.25
N ASN A 76 15.15 -1.57 -5.40
CA ASN A 76 15.94 -2.74 -5.78
C ASN A 76 15.89 -3.83 -4.69
N GLN A 77 15.90 -3.45 -3.41
CA GLN A 77 15.71 -4.39 -2.31
C GLN A 77 14.32 -5.01 -2.34
N LEU A 78 13.28 -4.21 -2.60
CA LEU A 78 11.92 -4.70 -2.76
C LEU A 78 11.80 -5.70 -3.93
N ILE A 79 12.43 -5.41 -5.07
CA ILE A 79 12.50 -6.34 -6.20
C ILE A 79 13.19 -7.64 -5.79
N ALA A 80 14.34 -7.56 -5.10
CA ALA A 80 15.10 -8.73 -4.69
C ALA A 80 14.30 -9.67 -3.76
N VAL A 81 13.48 -9.13 -2.85
CA VAL A 81 12.66 -9.95 -1.94
C VAL A 81 11.35 -10.44 -2.57
N THR A 82 10.78 -9.67 -3.50
CA THR A 82 9.47 -9.98 -4.12
C THR A 82 9.62 -10.87 -5.36
N ASN A 83 10.75 -10.74 -6.07
CA ASN A 83 11.02 -11.39 -7.34
C ASN A 83 12.28 -12.27 -7.29
N PRO A 84 12.34 -13.30 -6.43
CA PRO A 84 13.51 -14.18 -6.31
C PRO A 84 13.82 -14.96 -7.60
N TYR A 85 12.82 -15.16 -8.46
CA TYR A 85 12.95 -15.86 -9.74
C TYR A 85 13.20 -14.92 -10.93
N GLN A 86 13.38 -13.62 -10.68
CA GLN A 86 13.76 -12.63 -11.69
C GLN A 86 12.79 -12.55 -12.89
N ASP A 87 11.48 -12.72 -12.65
CA ASP A 87 10.46 -12.48 -13.68
C ASP A 87 10.47 -10.99 -14.07
N PRO A 88 10.77 -10.64 -15.34
CA PRO A 88 10.85 -9.25 -15.77
C PRO A 88 9.53 -8.49 -15.58
N LYS A 89 8.38 -9.17 -15.62
CA LYS A 89 7.07 -8.53 -15.40
C LYS A 89 6.90 -8.05 -13.97
N VAL A 90 7.38 -8.80 -13.00
CA VAL A 90 7.32 -8.42 -11.57
C VAL A 90 8.22 -7.22 -11.32
N THR A 91 9.44 -7.24 -11.86
CA THR A 91 10.35 -6.09 -11.80
C THR A 91 9.71 -4.85 -12.43
N ALA A 92 9.16 -4.97 -13.63
CA ALA A 92 8.50 -3.85 -14.32
C ALA A 92 7.29 -3.31 -13.52
N ALA A 93 6.50 -4.18 -12.91
CA ALA A 93 5.37 -3.78 -12.09
C ALA A 93 5.81 -3.01 -10.83
N ILE A 94 6.87 -3.46 -10.14
CA ILE A 94 7.42 -2.77 -8.97
C ILE A 94 8.00 -1.41 -9.35
N MET A 95 8.68 -1.32 -10.50
CA MET A 95 9.20 -0.04 -11.02
C MET A 95 8.08 0.94 -11.33
N ALA A 96 7.01 0.49 -12.01
CA ALA A 96 5.85 1.32 -12.29
C ALA A 96 5.12 1.78 -11.01
N ASP A 97 5.02 0.91 -10.01
CA ASP A 97 4.46 1.26 -8.70
C ASP A 97 5.34 2.31 -7.96
N ASN A 98 6.67 2.18 -8.03
CA ASN A 98 7.59 3.18 -7.47
C ASN A 98 7.37 4.57 -8.10
N ASP A 99 7.29 4.65 -9.43
CA ASP A 99 7.04 5.91 -10.15
C ASP A 99 5.67 6.52 -9.78
N ALA A 100 4.63 5.69 -9.74
CA ALA A 100 3.28 6.12 -9.37
C ALA A 100 3.21 6.63 -7.92
N LYS A 101 3.87 5.93 -6.98
CA LYS A 101 3.95 6.32 -5.58
C LYS A 101 4.77 7.60 -5.41
N ALA A 102 5.91 7.74 -6.09
CA ALA A 102 6.70 8.96 -6.07
C ALA A 102 5.85 10.17 -6.49
N LEU A 103 5.11 10.03 -7.60
CA LEU A 103 4.19 11.06 -8.06
C LEU A 103 3.10 11.39 -7.03
N ARG A 104 2.51 10.37 -6.40
CA ARG A 104 1.53 10.56 -5.34
C ARG A 104 2.11 11.31 -4.14
N TYR A 105 3.28 10.93 -3.65
CA TYR A 105 3.91 11.58 -2.49
C TYR A 105 4.28 13.03 -2.79
N VAL A 106 4.80 13.34 -3.99
CA VAL A 106 5.08 14.73 -4.39
C VAL A 106 3.80 15.57 -4.43
N ARG A 107 2.71 15.04 -4.99
CA ARG A 107 1.41 15.73 -4.99
C ARG A 107 0.88 15.96 -3.58
N LEU A 108 0.97 14.96 -2.71
CA LEU A 108 0.55 15.08 -1.30
C LEU A 108 1.35 16.17 -0.58
N ALA A 109 2.67 16.22 -0.77
CA ALA A 109 3.53 17.23 -0.15
C ALA A 109 3.24 18.66 -0.65
N ARG A 110 2.66 18.79 -1.85
CA ARG A 110 2.21 20.06 -2.43
C ARG A 110 0.77 20.44 -2.04
N GLY A 111 0.05 19.57 -1.34
CA GLY A 111 -1.38 19.76 -1.06
C GLY A 111 -2.30 19.52 -2.26
N GLU A 112 -1.78 18.89 -3.32
CA GLU A 112 -2.51 18.57 -4.57
C GLU A 112 -3.02 17.11 -4.59
N GLY A 113 -2.60 16.30 -3.62
CA GLY A 113 -3.01 14.89 -3.49
C GLY A 113 -4.19 14.70 -2.54
N SER A 114 -5.07 13.74 -2.85
CA SER A 114 -6.09 13.23 -1.92
C SER A 114 -5.61 11.92 -1.29
N ASN A 115 -6.05 11.65 -0.05
CA ASN A 115 -5.69 10.43 0.70
C ASN A 115 -6.33 9.18 0.13
#